data_AF-D9QL32-F1
#
_entry.id   AF-D9QL32-F1
#
_cell.length_a   1.000
_cell.length_b   1.000
_cell.length_c   1.000
_cell.angle_alpha   90.00
_cell.angle_beta   90.00
_cell.angle_gamma   90.00
#
_symmetry.space_group_name_H-M   'P 1'
#
loop_
_entity.id
_entity.type
_entity.pdbx_description
1 polymer ?
#
loop_
_entity_poly.entity_id
_entity_poly.type
_entity_poly.pdbx_seq_one_letter_code
_entity_poly.pdbx_strand_id
1 'polypeptide(L)'
;MTEFESFAVELAAEAARVTLPFFRGDYAEENKAGPGAFDPVTQADKEAEAAIRTLIAARYPDHGVIGEEYGEDRPDAEHVWILDPIDGTRAFIAGLPMWTTLIALRVGGRSSVGAISQPYIGELFLGGPSGAVLTRGGQTRPIRVRACERLTDAVIATTAPEIFTAPELGAWTQVMAAARLARYGCDAYAYAMLAMGRIDMVAETGLKVWDWSALIPVVEAAGGEVTNWAGGPVSGDGRIIAVGDPRVRDQALVAFRRGAQ
;
A
#
# COMPACT_ATOMS: atom_id res chain seq x y z
N MET A 1 -12.60 7.60 -15.78
CA MET A 1 -12.54 6.38 -14.95
C MET A 1 -13.18 5.26 -15.73
N THR A 2 -12.51 4.11 -15.77
CA THR A 2 -13.03 2.86 -16.31
C THR A 2 -14.06 2.26 -15.35
N GLU A 3 -14.71 1.17 -15.77
CA GLU A 3 -15.64 0.43 -14.93
C GLU A 3 -14.95 -0.11 -13.66
N PHE A 4 -13.80 -0.75 -13.80
CA PHE A 4 -13.05 -1.30 -12.66
C PHE A 4 -12.48 -0.23 -11.73
N GLU A 5 -12.03 0.91 -12.27
CA GLU A 5 -11.64 2.06 -11.45
C GLU A 5 -12.82 2.59 -10.62
N SER A 6 -14.01 2.67 -11.22
CA SER A 6 -15.22 3.11 -10.51
C SER A 6 -15.63 2.11 -9.44
N PHE A 7 -15.52 0.81 -9.73
CA PHE A 7 -15.83 -0.22 -8.74
C PHE A 7 -14.82 -0.26 -7.59
N ALA A 8 -13.53 -0.03 -7.83
CA ALA A 8 -12.54 0.11 -6.76
C ALA A 8 -12.89 1.26 -5.78
N VAL A 9 -13.44 2.36 -6.30
CA VAL A 9 -13.97 3.46 -5.47
C VAL A 9 -15.19 3.02 -4.65
N GLU A 10 -16.12 2.27 -5.24
CA GLU A 10 -17.27 1.69 -4.52
C GLU A 10 -16.80 0.75 -3.39
N LEU A 11 -15.83 -0.12 -3.65
CA LEU A 11 -15.27 -1.05 -2.66
C LEU A 11 -14.58 -0.29 -1.52
N ALA A 12 -13.80 0.76 -1.82
CA ALA A 12 -13.15 1.59 -0.82
C ALA A 12 -14.17 2.31 0.07
N ALA A 13 -15.28 2.76 -0.50
CA ALA A 13 -16.37 3.39 0.25
C ALA A 13 -17.10 2.39 1.15
N GLU A 14 -17.31 1.16 0.70
CA GLU A 14 -17.91 0.11 1.52
C GLU A 14 -16.99 -0.31 2.68
N ALA A 15 -15.69 -0.45 2.43
CA ALA A 15 -14.70 -0.68 3.48
C ALA A 15 -14.75 0.44 4.53
N ALA A 16 -14.73 1.70 4.09
CA ALA A 16 -14.80 2.86 4.97
C ALA A 16 -16.07 2.88 5.83
N ARG A 17 -17.22 2.51 5.26
CA ARG A 17 -18.50 2.41 5.97
C ARG A 17 -18.42 1.44 7.15
N VAL A 18 -17.65 0.37 7.00
CA VAL A 18 -17.48 -0.68 8.01
C VAL A 18 -16.38 -0.35 9.01
N THR A 19 -15.22 0.15 8.57
CA THR A 19 -14.07 0.39 9.45
C THR A 19 -14.20 1.63 10.32
N LEU A 20 -14.84 2.70 9.84
CA LEU A 20 -14.93 3.98 10.56
C LEU A 20 -15.63 3.90 11.93
N PRO A 21 -16.76 3.18 12.10
CA PRO A 21 -17.37 3.00 13.42
C PRO A 21 -16.45 2.36 14.47
N PHE A 22 -15.52 1.50 14.04
CA PHE A 22 -14.57 0.84 14.94
C PHE A 22 -13.35 1.70 15.27
N PHE A 23 -12.94 2.61 14.38
CA PHE A 23 -11.75 3.42 14.62
C PHE A 23 -11.95 4.37 15.81
N ARG A 24 -11.15 4.16 16.87
CA ARG A 24 -11.29 4.81 18.20
C ARG A 24 -12.61 4.49 18.93
N GLY A 25 -13.30 3.44 18.49
CA GLY A 25 -14.41 2.82 19.19
C GLY A 25 -13.96 1.57 19.96
N ASP A 26 -14.95 0.79 20.40
CA ASP A 26 -14.74 -0.51 21.03
C ASP A 26 -14.82 -1.63 19.99
N TYR A 27 -13.89 -2.60 20.05
CA TYR A 27 -13.84 -3.76 19.17
C TYR A 27 -13.06 -4.91 19.81
N ALA A 28 -13.26 -6.12 19.28
CA ALA A 28 -12.40 -7.25 19.61
C ALA A 28 -11.07 -7.18 18.81
N GLU A 29 -9.99 -7.59 19.46
CA GLU A 29 -8.65 -7.75 18.87
C GLU A 29 -8.19 -9.19 19.11
N GLU A 30 -7.58 -9.78 18.08
CA GLU A 30 -6.89 -11.07 18.17
C GLU A 30 -5.43 -10.87 17.74
N ASN A 31 -4.48 -11.51 18.42
CA ASN A 31 -3.09 -11.56 17.97
C ASN A 31 -2.88 -12.86 17.17
N LYS A 32 -2.69 -12.75 15.85
CA LYS A 32 -2.38 -13.88 14.97
C LYS A 32 -0.98 -14.43 15.23
N ALA A 33 -0.09 -13.60 15.79
CA ALA A 33 1.25 -14.03 16.16
C ALA A 33 1.23 -14.78 17.50
N GLY A 34 2.08 -15.81 17.59
CA GLY A 34 2.33 -16.52 18.82
C GLY A 34 3.04 -15.66 19.89
N PRO A 35 3.27 -16.22 21.09
CA PRO A 35 3.93 -15.50 22.19
C PRO A 35 5.26 -14.87 21.76
N GLY A 36 5.42 -13.57 22.02
CA GLY A 36 6.66 -12.81 21.72
C GLY A 36 6.67 -12.06 20.39
N ALA A 37 5.59 -12.17 19.59
CA ALA A 37 5.36 -11.35 18.40
C ALA A 37 3.96 -10.72 18.44
N PHE A 38 3.77 -9.67 17.65
CA PHE A 38 2.52 -8.90 17.62
C PHE A 38 2.08 -8.70 16.17
N ASP A 39 1.10 -9.49 15.75
CA ASP A 39 0.45 -9.45 14.44
C ASP A 39 -1.06 -9.33 14.70
N PRO A 40 -1.52 -8.11 15.04
CA PRO A 40 -2.90 -7.92 15.44
C PRO A 40 -3.85 -7.97 14.25
N VAL A 41 -5.03 -8.52 14.48
CA VAL A 41 -6.20 -8.36 13.63
C VAL A 41 -7.35 -7.89 14.49
N THR A 42 -8.15 -6.95 13.98
CA THR A 42 -9.34 -6.48 14.67
C THR A 42 -10.61 -7.03 14.03
N GLN A 43 -11.72 -6.93 14.75
CA GLN A 43 -13.04 -7.17 14.19
C GLN A 43 -13.31 -6.30 12.94
N ALA A 44 -12.75 -5.09 12.88
CA ALA A 44 -12.93 -4.18 11.77
C ALA A 44 -12.31 -4.71 10.46
N ASP A 45 -11.15 -5.36 10.54
CA ASP A 45 -10.48 -5.98 9.39
C ASP A 45 -11.39 -7.05 8.75
N LYS A 46 -11.82 -8.00 9.58
CA LYS A 46 -12.66 -9.13 9.15
C LYS A 46 -14.00 -8.66 8.59
N GLU A 47 -14.68 -7.73 9.27
CA GLU A 47 -15.98 -7.24 8.80
C GLU A 47 -15.87 -6.46 7.49
N ALA A 48 -14.82 -5.64 7.34
CA ALA A 48 -14.61 -4.86 6.13
C ALA A 48 -14.29 -5.76 4.93
N GLU A 49 -13.39 -6.74 5.08
CA GLU A 49 -13.08 -7.67 4.00
C GLU A 49 -14.31 -8.50 3.60
N ALA A 50 -15.10 -8.98 4.57
CA ALA A 50 -16.33 -9.73 4.30
C ALA A 50 -17.36 -8.90 3.50
N ALA A 51 -17.52 -7.61 3.84
CA ALA A 51 -18.42 -6.70 3.14
C ALA A 51 -17.97 -6.46 1.68
N ILE A 52 -16.68 -6.18 1.48
CA ILE A 52 -16.09 -5.95 0.16
C ILE A 52 -16.19 -7.22 -0.70
N ARG A 53 -15.88 -8.40 -0.14
CA ARG A 53 -16.02 -9.69 -0.82
C ARG A 53 -17.46 -9.97 -1.27
N THR A 54 -18.44 -9.66 -0.42
CA THR A 54 -19.85 -9.79 -0.75
C THR A 54 -20.22 -8.92 -1.96
N LEU A 55 -19.73 -7.68 -1.97
CA LEU A 55 -19.97 -6.74 -3.08
C LEU A 55 -19.30 -7.21 -4.38
N ILE A 56 -18.07 -7.72 -4.32
CA ILE A 56 -17.37 -8.32 -5.46
C ILE A 56 -18.15 -9.51 -6.01
N ALA A 57 -18.52 -10.48 -5.16
CA ALA A 57 -19.24 -11.68 -5.60
C ALA A 57 -20.60 -11.36 -6.24
N ALA A 58 -21.29 -10.32 -5.77
CA ALA A 58 -22.55 -9.87 -6.34
C ALA A 58 -22.40 -9.20 -7.71
N ARG A 59 -21.33 -8.41 -7.91
CA ARG A 59 -21.10 -7.67 -9.18
C ARG A 59 -20.39 -8.53 -10.23
N TYR A 60 -19.39 -9.30 -9.79
CA TYR A 60 -18.48 -10.08 -10.63
C TYR A 60 -18.31 -11.51 -10.08
N PRO A 61 -19.32 -12.38 -10.25
CA PRO A 61 -19.32 -13.74 -9.69
C PRO A 61 -18.22 -14.65 -10.25
N ASP A 62 -17.57 -14.26 -11.35
CA ASP A 62 -16.48 -15.01 -12.00
C ASP A 62 -15.08 -14.49 -11.65
N HIS A 63 -14.98 -13.36 -10.94
CA HIS A 63 -13.68 -12.82 -10.51
C HIS A 63 -13.15 -13.57 -9.29
N GLY A 64 -11.82 -13.61 -9.16
CA GLY A 64 -11.15 -14.08 -7.96
C GLY A 64 -10.98 -12.99 -6.91
N VAL A 65 -10.68 -13.40 -5.68
CA VAL A 65 -10.32 -12.53 -4.57
C VAL A 65 -9.18 -13.13 -3.77
N ILE A 66 -8.15 -12.32 -3.51
CA ILE A 66 -7.09 -12.62 -2.54
C ILE A 66 -7.20 -11.56 -1.46
N GLY A 67 -7.33 -11.95 -0.21
CA GLY A 67 -7.42 -11.00 0.90
C GLY A 67 -6.66 -11.50 2.11
N GLU A 68 -6.25 -10.55 2.95
CA GLU A 68 -5.48 -10.82 4.15
C GLU A 68 -6.22 -11.73 5.14
N GLU A 69 -7.52 -11.52 5.32
CA GLU A 69 -8.27 -12.12 6.42
C GLU A 69 -8.93 -13.45 6.08
N TYR A 70 -9.43 -13.58 4.86
CA TYR A 70 -10.14 -14.79 4.41
C TYR A 70 -9.38 -15.59 3.35
N GLY A 71 -8.14 -15.21 3.04
CA GLY A 71 -7.28 -15.94 2.11
C GLY A 71 -7.72 -15.82 0.64
N GLU A 72 -7.63 -16.91 -0.10
CA GLU A 72 -7.79 -16.89 -1.55
C GLU A 72 -9.07 -17.60 -2.01
N ASP A 73 -9.76 -16.98 -2.98
CA ASP A 73 -10.86 -17.57 -3.75
C ASP A 73 -10.58 -17.33 -5.24
N ARG A 74 -10.49 -18.40 -6.03
CA ARG A 74 -10.13 -18.38 -7.46
C ARG A 74 -8.91 -17.49 -7.79
N PRO A 75 -7.74 -17.70 -7.16
CA PRO A 75 -6.56 -16.85 -7.36
C PRO A 75 -6.01 -16.87 -8.80
N ASP A 76 -6.38 -17.88 -9.60
CA ASP A 76 -5.99 -18.08 -11.00
C ASP A 76 -7.00 -17.50 -12.01
N ALA A 77 -8.06 -16.81 -11.56
CA ALA A 77 -8.99 -16.14 -12.46
C ALA A 77 -8.30 -15.03 -13.28
N GLU A 78 -8.88 -14.67 -14.42
CA GLU A 78 -8.34 -13.59 -15.27
C GLU A 78 -8.31 -12.23 -14.53
N HIS A 79 -9.36 -11.99 -13.74
CA HIS A 79 -9.56 -10.80 -12.93
C HIS A 79 -9.57 -11.20 -11.46
N VAL A 80 -8.63 -10.67 -10.68
CA VAL A 80 -8.50 -10.99 -9.24
C VAL A 80 -8.41 -9.71 -8.44
N TRP A 81 -9.35 -9.52 -7.51
CA TRP A 81 -9.32 -8.42 -6.56
C TRP A 81 -8.39 -8.78 -5.40
N ILE A 82 -7.52 -7.86 -5.01
CA ILE A 82 -6.56 -8.06 -3.93
C ILE A 82 -6.86 -7.04 -2.84
N LEU A 83 -7.08 -7.51 -1.62
CA LEU A 83 -7.69 -6.73 -0.55
C LEU A 83 -6.82 -6.73 0.71
N ASP A 84 -6.56 -5.52 1.21
CA ASP A 84 -6.12 -5.27 2.59
C ASP A 84 -7.15 -4.29 3.22
N PRO A 85 -8.00 -4.74 4.14
CA PRO A 85 -9.03 -3.89 4.72
C PRO A 85 -8.45 -2.76 5.58
N ILE A 86 -7.35 -3.00 6.31
CA ILE A 86 -6.68 -2.04 7.20
C ILE A 86 -5.16 -2.30 7.19
N ASP A 87 -4.49 -1.75 6.18
CA ASP A 87 -3.03 -1.65 6.16
C ASP A 87 -2.61 -0.66 7.26
N GLY A 88 -1.69 -1.10 8.12
CA GLY A 88 -1.29 -0.35 9.31
C GLY A 88 -2.19 -0.60 10.53
N THR A 89 -2.62 -1.83 10.79
CA THR A 89 -3.45 -2.23 11.96
C THR A 89 -2.90 -1.71 13.30
N ARG A 90 -1.57 -1.64 13.45
CA ARG A 90 -0.94 -1.04 14.65
C ARG A 90 -1.26 0.45 14.79
N ALA A 91 -1.29 1.21 13.70
CA ALA A 91 -1.71 2.61 13.70
C ALA A 91 -3.22 2.72 13.98
N PHE A 92 -4.04 1.80 13.46
CA PHE A 92 -5.46 1.70 13.76
C PHE A 92 -5.71 1.53 15.26
N ILE A 93 -5.05 0.56 15.89
CA ILE A 93 -5.13 0.29 17.33
C ILE A 93 -4.66 1.48 18.16
N ALA A 94 -3.59 2.16 17.73
CA ALA A 94 -3.09 3.37 18.38
C ALA A 94 -3.98 4.60 18.17
N GLY A 95 -5.06 4.51 17.38
CA GLY A 95 -5.94 5.64 17.08
C GLY A 95 -5.31 6.70 16.18
N LEU A 96 -4.24 6.35 15.45
CA LEU A 96 -3.50 7.22 14.55
C LEU A 96 -4.05 7.07 13.11
N PRO A 97 -4.38 8.16 12.41
CA PRO A 97 -5.02 8.08 11.09
C PRO A 97 -4.02 7.84 9.95
N MET A 98 -3.05 6.95 10.14
CA MET A 98 -2.05 6.55 9.13
C MET A 98 -2.37 5.22 8.45
N TRP A 99 -3.32 4.45 9.00
CA TRP A 99 -3.83 3.26 8.37
C TRP A 99 -4.65 3.59 7.11
N THR A 100 -4.70 2.64 6.18
CA THR A 100 -5.46 2.76 4.92
C THR A 100 -6.16 1.46 4.55
N THR A 101 -7.14 1.53 3.65
CA THR A 101 -7.65 0.35 2.94
C THR A 101 -6.96 0.28 1.58
N LEU A 102 -6.44 -0.89 1.22
CA LEU A 102 -5.83 -1.17 -0.08
C LEU A 102 -6.72 -2.10 -0.90
N ILE A 103 -7.04 -1.65 -2.11
CA ILE A 103 -7.80 -2.45 -3.08
C ILE A 103 -7.05 -2.43 -4.39
N ALA A 104 -6.73 -3.59 -4.92
CA ALA A 104 -6.17 -3.73 -6.25
C ALA A 104 -7.04 -4.63 -7.12
N LEU A 105 -6.96 -4.41 -8.44
CA LEU A 105 -7.39 -5.39 -9.43
C LEU A 105 -6.19 -5.86 -10.21
N ARG A 106 -5.97 -7.17 -10.21
CA ARG A 106 -4.99 -7.85 -11.06
C ARG A 106 -5.69 -8.38 -12.31
N VAL A 107 -5.17 -8.06 -13.49
CA VAL A 107 -5.65 -8.56 -14.78
C VAL A 107 -4.50 -9.26 -15.50
N GLY A 108 -4.66 -10.55 -15.79
CA GLY A 108 -3.61 -11.34 -16.45
C GLY A 108 -2.28 -11.33 -15.69
N GLY A 109 -2.34 -11.42 -14.36
CA GLY A 109 -1.16 -11.46 -13.48
C GLY A 109 -0.53 -10.11 -13.14
N ARG A 110 -1.03 -8.98 -13.67
CA ARG A 110 -0.50 -7.63 -13.37
C ARG A 110 -1.53 -6.74 -12.67
N SER A 111 -1.13 -6.03 -11.63
CA SER A 111 -1.98 -5.02 -10.97
C SER A 111 -2.26 -3.87 -11.95
N SER A 112 -3.52 -3.71 -12.35
CA SER A 112 -3.94 -2.74 -13.37
C SER A 112 -4.69 -1.54 -12.78
N VAL A 113 -5.36 -1.74 -11.65
CA VAL A 113 -6.06 -0.71 -10.89
C VAL A 113 -5.65 -0.83 -9.43
N GLY A 114 -5.45 0.28 -8.75
CA GLY A 114 -5.23 0.31 -7.31
C GLY A 114 -5.87 1.53 -6.66
N ALA A 115 -6.33 1.33 -5.44
CA ALA A 115 -6.87 2.35 -4.57
C ALA A 115 -6.20 2.27 -3.20
N ILE A 116 -5.75 3.43 -2.71
CA ILE A 116 -5.29 3.64 -1.33
C ILE A 116 -6.28 4.60 -0.69
N SER A 117 -7.05 4.14 0.28
CA SER A 117 -8.10 4.93 0.93
C SER A 117 -7.75 5.20 2.38
N GLN A 118 -7.65 6.48 2.76
CA GLN A 118 -7.57 6.90 4.16
C GLN A 118 -8.96 7.45 4.55
N PRO A 119 -9.83 6.63 5.16
CA PRO A 119 -11.24 6.97 5.31
C PRO A 119 -11.49 8.03 6.39
N TYR A 120 -10.65 8.13 7.42
CA TYR A 120 -10.82 9.09 8.52
C TYR A 120 -10.48 10.54 8.11
N ILE A 121 -9.43 10.70 7.29
CA ILE A 121 -9.01 11.96 6.67
C ILE A 121 -9.89 12.29 5.45
N GLY A 122 -10.51 11.26 4.86
CA GLY A 122 -11.41 11.37 3.71
C GLY A 122 -10.66 11.52 2.39
N GLU A 123 -9.50 10.88 2.27
CA GLU A 123 -8.65 10.91 1.08
C GLU A 123 -8.65 9.55 0.37
N LEU A 124 -8.95 9.56 -0.93
CA LEU A 124 -8.91 8.38 -1.78
C LEU A 124 -7.95 8.63 -2.95
N PHE A 125 -6.88 7.85 -3.02
CA PHE A 125 -5.90 7.86 -4.10
C PHE A 125 -6.19 6.69 -5.02
N LEU A 126 -6.43 6.98 -6.29
CA LEU A 126 -6.75 5.97 -7.30
C LEU A 126 -5.73 6.07 -8.43
N GLY A 127 -5.25 4.92 -8.91
CA GLY A 127 -4.43 4.84 -10.12
C GLY A 127 -4.81 3.65 -10.98
N GLY A 128 -4.68 3.84 -12.29
CA GLY A 128 -5.04 2.85 -13.30
C GLY A 128 -4.95 3.43 -14.71
N PRO A 129 -5.64 2.83 -15.70
CA PRO A 129 -5.58 3.27 -17.09
C PRO A 129 -5.99 4.74 -17.34
N SER A 130 -6.79 5.35 -16.46
CA SER A 130 -7.18 6.77 -16.56
C SER A 130 -6.13 7.74 -15.98
N GLY A 131 -5.02 7.24 -15.45
CA GLY A 131 -4.02 8.01 -14.70
C GLY A 131 -4.29 8.00 -13.19
N ALA A 132 -3.49 8.77 -12.43
CA ALA A 132 -3.63 8.87 -10.98
C ALA A 132 -4.39 10.12 -10.54
N VAL A 133 -5.31 9.95 -9.58
CA VAL A 133 -6.11 11.03 -8.99
C VAL A 133 -6.21 10.92 -7.47
N LEU A 134 -6.41 12.05 -6.81
CA LEU A 134 -6.85 12.15 -5.42
C LEU A 134 -8.28 12.69 -5.39
N THR A 135 -9.16 12.01 -4.67
CA THR A 135 -10.48 12.49 -4.30
C THR A 135 -10.54 12.84 -2.81
N ARG A 136 -10.97 14.06 -2.48
CA ARG A 136 -11.18 14.53 -1.10
C ARG A 136 -12.32 15.53 -1.05
N GLY A 137 -13.25 15.36 -0.12
CA GLY A 137 -14.39 16.28 0.05
C GLY A 137 -15.23 16.45 -1.21
N GLY A 138 -15.40 15.37 -1.99
CA GLY A 138 -16.14 15.37 -3.26
C GLY A 138 -15.39 16.00 -4.44
N GLN A 139 -14.17 16.49 -4.25
CA GLN A 139 -13.34 17.04 -5.32
C GLN A 139 -12.29 16.04 -5.75
N THR A 140 -12.17 15.81 -7.06
CA THR A 140 -11.16 14.95 -7.67
C THR A 140 -10.16 15.78 -8.44
N ARG A 141 -8.87 15.55 -8.21
CA ARG A 141 -7.77 16.22 -8.92
C ARG A 141 -6.68 15.22 -9.34
N PRO A 142 -6.02 15.43 -10.49
CA PRO A 142 -4.87 14.62 -10.85
C PRO A 142 -3.72 14.80 -9.85
N ILE A 143 -2.96 13.72 -9.65
CA ILE A 143 -1.73 13.72 -8.85
C ILE A 143 -0.57 13.21 -9.71
N ARG A 144 0.63 13.65 -9.38
CA ARG A 144 1.87 13.23 -10.05
C ARG A 144 2.99 13.20 -9.04
N VAL A 145 3.92 12.27 -9.24
CA VAL A 145 5.19 12.26 -8.52
C VAL A 145 5.98 13.53 -8.82
N ARG A 146 6.92 13.89 -7.93
CA ARG A 146 7.84 15.00 -8.17
C ARG A 146 9.17 14.49 -8.72
N ALA A 147 9.83 15.30 -9.54
CA ALA A 147 11.22 15.06 -9.92
C ALA A 147 12.14 15.29 -8.71
N CYS A 148 13.13 14.41 -8.55
CA CYS A 148 14.15 14.51 -7.50
C CYS A 148 15.40 13.78 -7.96
N GLU A 149 16.43 14.52 -8.39
CA GLU A 149 17.58 13.88 -9.06
C GLU A 149 18.56 13.23 -8.06
N ARG A 150 18.60 13.74 -6.82
CA ARG A 150 19.62 13.38 -5.83
C ARG A 150 18.97 12.88 -4.56
N LEU A 151 19.50 11.79 -4.01
CA LEU A 151 19.05 11.27 -2.71
C LEU A 151 19.18 12.33 -1.60
N THR A 152 20.18 13.20 -1.68
CA THR A 152 20.40 14.32 -0.73
C THR A 152 19.30 15.38 -0.73
N ASP A 153 18.41 15.39 -1.73
CA ASP A 153 17.24 16.29 -1.78
C ASP A 153 15.91 15.56 -1.47
N ALA A 154 15.98 14.24 -1.27
CA ALA A 154 14.83 13.35 -1.16
C ALA A 154 14.25 13.31 0.26
N VAL A 155 12.93 13.33 0.33
CA VAL A 155 12.16 12.88 1.49
C VAL A 155 11.89 11.40 1.30
N ILE A 156 12.35 10.59 2.25
CA ILE A 156 12.22 9.13 2.19
C ILE A 156 11.33 8.63 3.34
N ALA A 157 10.73 7.47 3.18
CA ALA A 157 9.95 6.84 4.23
C ALA A 157 10.11 5.32 4.27
N THR A 158 9.83 4.77 5.43
CA THR A 158 9.59 3.34 5.67
C THR A 158 8.61 3.21 6.84
N THR A 159 7.96 2.06 7.04
CA THR A 159 7.03 1.82 8.14
C THR A 159 7.72 2.01 9.48
N ALA A 160 8.78 1.24 9.74
CA ALA A 160 9.56 1.34 10.96
C ALA A 160 10.91 0.61 10.77
N PRO A 161 11.99 1.02 11.46
CA PRO A 161 13.27 0.30 11.39
C PRO A 161 13.17 -1.20 11.75
N GLU A 162 12.20 -1.58 12.58
CA GLU A 162 11.99 -2.94 13.10
C GLU A 162 11.55 -3.95 12.04
N ILE A 163 11.07 -3.50 10.88
CA ILE A 163 10.70 -4.41 9.78
C ILE A 163 11.95 -5.03 9.13
N PHE A 164 13.12 -4.39 9.27
CA PHE A 164 14.34 -4.80 8.61
C PHE A 164 15.10 -5.84 9.42
N THR A 165 15.66 -6.83 8.71
CA THR A 165 16.76 -7.65 9.28
C THR A 165 18.00 -6.78 9.51
N ALA A 166 18.97 -7.25 10.29
CA ALA A 166 20.18 -6.46 10.60
C ALA A 166 20.96 -5.98 9.33
N PRO A 167 21.17 -6.80 8.28
CA PRO A 167 21.78 -6.32 7.04
C PRO A 167 20.93 -5.26 6.30
N GLU A 168 19.62 -5.47 6.22
CA GLU A 168 18.68 -4.54 5.58
C GLU A 168 18.62 -3.21 6.33
N LEU A 169 18.65 -3.24 7.67
CA LEU A 169 18.69 -2.05 8.51
C LEU A 169 20.00 -1.27 8.31
N GLY A 170 21.12 -1.97 8.12
CA GLY A 170 22.38 -1.36 7.75
C GLY A 170 22.31 -0.62 6.42
N ALA A 171 21.65 -1.20 5.42
CA ALA A 171 21.41 -0.56 4.13
C ALA A 171 20.47 0.66 4.26
N TRP A 172 19.33 0.51 4.94
CA TRP A 172 18.40 1.61 5.21
C TRP A 172 19.10 2.77 5.93
N THR A 173 19.92 2.48 6.94
CA THR A 173 20.65 3.51 7.71
C THR A 173 21.61 4.32 6.83
N GLN A 174 22.29 3.68 5.88
CA GLN A 174 23.15 4.37 4.92
C GLN A 174 22.36 5.30 3.99
N VAL A 175 21.23 4.81 3.46
CA VAL A 175 20.34 5.61 2.59
C VAL A 175 19.74 6.78 3.35
N MET A 176 19.27 6.55 4.58
CA MET A 176 18.76 7.58 5.50
C MET A 176 19.81 8.65 5.79
N ALA A 177 21.06 8.28 6.06
CA ALA A 177 22.12 9.23 6.37
C ALA A 177 22.44 10.17 5.19
N ALA A 178 22.18 9.73 3.96
CA ALA A 178 22.35 10.55 2.76
C ALA A 178 21.12 11.40 2.42
N ALA A 179 19.92 10.98 2.83
CA ALA A 179 18.67 11.64 2.46
C ALA A 179 18.46 12.99 3.18
N ARG A 180 17.63 13.86 2.59
CA ARG A 180 17.27 15.15 3.20
C ARG A 180 16.45 14.98 4.48
N LEU A 181 15.49 14.07 4.45
CA LEU A 181 14.56 13.80 5.54
C LEU A 181 14.07 12.36 5.44
N ALA A 182 14.07 11.63 6.56
CA ALA A 182 13.41 10.34 6.68
C ALA A 182 12.18 10.44 7.59
N ARG A 183 11.11 9.72 7.23
CA ARG A 183 9.87 9.59 7.99
C ARG A 183 9.56 8.12 8.29
N TYR A 184 8.85 7.90 9.39
CA TYR A 184 8.40 6.59 9.85
C TYR A 184 6.91 6.62 10.18
N GLY A 185 6.29 5.44 10.25
CA GLY A 185 4.91 5.22 10.70
C GLY A 185 3.86 5.74 9.73
N CYS A 186 4.13 5.60 8.44
CA CYS A 186 3.24 6.08 7.38
C CYS A 186 2.63 4.94 6.54
N ASP A 187 3.05 3.68 6.75
CA ASP A 187 2.53 2.48 6.08
C ASP A 187 2.25 2.72 4.57
N ALA A 188 1.15 2.22 4.00
CA ALA A 188 0.80 2.49 2.61
C ALA A 188 0.45 3.97 2.32
N TYR A 189 0.10 4.76 3.35
CA TYR A 189 -0.14 6.20 3.18
C TYR A 189 1.12 6.95 2.72
N ALA A 190 2.32 6.43 3.00
CA ALA A 190 3.57 6.94 2.45
C ALA A 190 3.59 6.88 0.91
N TYR A 191 3.05 5.81 0.33
CA TYR A 191 2.98 5.63 -1.13
C TYR A 191 1.98 6.57 -1.78
N ALA A 192 0.86 6.87 -1.09
CA ALA A 192 -0.07 7.92 -1.52
C ALA A 192 0.60 9.31 -1.52
N MET A 193 1.39 9.63 -0.49
CA MET A 193 2.18 10.86 -0.44
C MET A 193 3.27 10.88 -1.52
N LEU A 194 3.86 9.74 -1.87
CA LEU A 194 4.79 9.62 -2.99
C LEU A 194 4.10 9.89 -4.33
N ALA A 195 2.96 9.26 -4.59
CA ALA A 195 2.16 9.49 -5.80
C ALA A 195 1.70 10.96 -5.95
N MET A 196 1.57 11.69 -4.83
CA MET A 196 1.29 13.13 -4.81
C MET A 196 2.54 14.03 -4.83
N GLY A 197 3.74 13.45 -4.94
CA GLY A 197 5.01 14.18 -5.03
C GLY A 197 5.42 14.87 -3.74
N ARG A 198 5.04 14.32 -2.57
CA ARG A 198 5.44 14.81 -1.24
C ARG A 198 6.55 13.98 -0.61
N ILE A 199 6.60 12.70 -0.98
CA ILE A 199 7.68 11.75 -0.66
C ILE A 199 8.32 11.33 -1.98
N ASP A 200 9.62 11.06 -1.98
CA ASP A 200 10.38 10.71 -3.19
C ASP A 200 10.72 9.24 -3.27
N MET A 201 10.80 8.58 -2.12
CA MET A 201 11.13 7.16 -2.03
C MET A 201 10.46 6.54 -0.81
N VAL A 202 9.87 5.36 -0.99
CA VAL A 202 9.44 4.49 0.10
C VAL A 202 10.14 3.15 -0.07
N ALA A 203 10.67 2.57 1.00
CA ALA A 203 11.28 1.24 0.97
C ALA A 203 10.76 0.40 2.14
N GLU A 204 10.31 -0.81 1.83
CA GLU A 204 9.76 -1.78 2.80
C GLU A 204 10.31 -3.18 2.52
N THR A 205 10.15 -4.08 3.49
CA THR A 205 10.47 -5.51 3.37
C THR A 205 9.41 -6.33 4.10
N GLY A 206 9.34 -7.63 3.81
CA GLY A 206 8.42 -8.56 4.48
C GLY A 206 6.95 -8.44 4.04
N LEU A 207 6.65 -7.58 3.07
CA LEU A 207 5.30 -7.35 2.59
C LEU A 207 4.65 -8.56 1.91
N LYS A 208 3.35 -8.71 2.09
CA LYS A 208 2.47 -9.69 1.43
C LYS A 208 1.86 -9.09 0.17
N VAL A 209 1.23 -9.95 -0.62
CA VAL A 209 0.64 -9.56 -1.91
C VAL A 209 -0.41 -8.46 -1.77
N TRP A 210 -1.17 -8.45 -0.67
CA TRP A 210 -2.18 -7.43 -0.41
C TRP A 210 -1.57 -6.06 -0.03
N ASP A 211 -0.46 -6.04 0.71
CA ASP A 211 0.24 -4.80 1.10
C ASP A 211 0.74 -3.98 -0.10
N TRP A 212 1.19 -4.64 -1.19
CA TRP A 212 1.83 -3.92 -2.32
C TRP A 212 1.02 -3.86 -3.61
N SER A 213 0.01 -4.72 -3.80
CA SER A 213 -0.68 -4.83 -5.09
C SER A 213 -1.39 -3.55 -5.52
N ALA A 214 -1.95 -2.79 -4.56
CA ALA A 214 -2.62 -1.52 -4.84
C ALA A 214 -1.63 -0.37 -5.07
N LEU A 215 -0.45 -0.45 -4.46
CA LEU A 215 0.56 0.61 -4.49
C LEU A 215 1.13 0.80 -5.90
N ILE A 216 1.39 -0.31 -6.60
CA ILE A 216 2.00 -0.33 -7.94
C ILE A 216 1.22 0.57 -8.92
N PRO A 217 -0.06 0.29 -9.26
CA PRO A 217 -0.79 1.10 -10.22
C PRO A 217 -1.02 2.54 -9.76
N VAL A 218 -1.10 2.81 -8.45
CA VAL A 218 -1.21 4.19 -7.93
C VAL A 218 0.06 5.00 -8.20
N VAL A 219 1.23 4.42 -7.87
CA VAL A 219 2.52 5.09 -8.06
C VAL A 219 2.88 5.20 -9.54
N GLU A 220 2.72 4.13 -10.32
CA GLU A 220 3.05 4.11 -11.75
C GLU A 220 2.13 5.04 -12.56
N ALA A 221 0.82 5.06 -12.28
CA ALA A 221 -0.09 5.98 -12.97
C ALA A 221 0.16 7.46 -12.61
N ALA A 222 0.82 7.73 -11.49
CA ALA A 222 1.31 9.06 -11.11
C ALA A 222 2.65 9.43 -11.77
N GLY A 223 3.28 8.51 -12.50
CA GLY A 223 4.56 8.67 -13.20
C GLY A 223 5.78 8.21 -12.39
N GLY A 224 5.58 7.53 -11.26
CA GLY A 224 6.66 6.91 -10.49
C GLY A 224 7.00 5.51 -10.97
N GLU A 225 7.83 4.83 -10.18
CA GLU A 225 8.25 3.45 -10.45
C GLU A 225 8.24 2.64 -9.15
N VAL A 226 7.88 1.36 -9.24
CA VAL A 226 7.90 0.41 -8.14
C VAL A 226 8.68 -0.84 -8.54
N THR A 227 9.72 -1.18 -7.78
CA THR A 227 10.55 -2.37 -8.02
C THR A 227 10.83 -3.12 -6.73
N ASN A 228 11.39 -4.32 -6.84
CA ASN A 228 12.07 -4.95 -5.72
C ASN A 228 13.46 -4.31 -5.48
N TRP A 229 14.17 -4.76 -4.44
CA TRP A 229 15.51 -4.25 -4.09
C TRP A 229 16.64 -4.72 -5.03
N ALA A 230 16.35 -5.60 -5.98
CA ALA A 230 17.26 -5.91 -7.08
C ALA A 230 17.05 -4.97 -8.29
N GLY A 231 15.96 -4.20 -8.32
CA GLY A 231 15.53 -3.37 -9.45
C GLY A 231 14.69 -4.13 -10.49
N GLY A 232 14.19 -5.32 -10.14
CA GLY A 232 13.24 -6.09 -10.95
C GLY A 232 11.80 -5.92 -10.46
N PRO A 233 10.84 -6.64 -11.08
CA PRO A 233 9.45 -6.65 -10.62
C PRO A 233 9.34 -7.07 -9.14
N VAL A 234 8.35 -6.51 -8.43
CA VAL A 234 8.03 -6.89 -7.04
C VAL A 234 7.76 -8.40 -7.00
N SER A 235 8.27 -9.07 -5.97
CA SER A 235 8.21 -10.53 -5.82
C SER A 235 7.69 -10.92 -4.45
N GLY A 236 7.45 -12.22 -4.24
CA GLY A 236 6.92 -12.75 -2.99
C GLY A 236 7.86 -12.63 -1.78
N ASP A 237 9.08 -12.11 -1.94
CA ASP A 237 9.98 -11.81 -0.82
C ASP A 237 9.60 -10.52 -0.07
N GLY A 238 8.62 -9.76 -0.58
CA GLY A 238 8.04 -8.60 0.10
C GLY A 238 8.95 -7.37 0.13
N ARG A 239 10.09 -7.41 -0.56
CA ARG A 239 11.01 -6.28 -0.68
C ARG A 239 10.56 -5.36 -1.79
N ILE A 240 10.29 -4.12 -1.45
CA ILE A 240 9.80 -3.12 -2.39
C ILE A 240 10.54 -1.80 -2.19
N ILE A 241 10.77 -1.11 -3.29
CA ILE A 241 11.18 0.28 -3.35
C ILE A 241 10.30 0.99 -4.37
N ALA A 242 9.59 2.02 -3.93
CA ALA A 242 8.84 2.92 -4.79
C ALA A 242 9.57 4.26 -4.87
N VAL A 243 9.65 4.87 -6.06
CA VAL A 243 10.28 6.18 -6.27
C VAL A 243 9.48 7.07 -7.20
N GLY A 244 9.57 8.39 -6.98
CA GLY A 244 9.11 9.39 -7.95
C GLY A 244 10.09 9.62 -9.11
N ASP A 245 11.39 9.34 -8.90
CA ASP A 245 12.45 9.53 -9.89
C ASP A 245 13.43 8.35 -9.85
N PRO A 246 13.63 7.60 -10.96
CA PRO A 246 14.51 6.44 -10.99
C PRO A 246 15.96 6.72 -10.59
N ARG A 247 16.43 7.97 -10.69
CA ARG A 247 17.79 8.34 -10.25
C ARG A 247 17.98 8.20 -8.75
N VAL A 248 16.93 8.41 -7.95
CA VAL A 248 16.96 8.17 -6.49
C VAL A 248 17.02 6.68 -6.19
N ARG A 249 16.24 5.86 -6.92
CA ARG A 249 16.31 4.40 -6.83
C ARG A 249 17.72 3.92 -7.10
N ASP A 250 18.35 4.38 -8.18
CA ASP A 250 19.70 3.94 -8.56
C ASP A 250 20.75 4.24 -7.49
N GLN A 251 20.65 5.41 -6.83
CA GLN A 251 21.49 5.78 -5.69
C GLN A 251 21.24 4.89 -4.46
N ALA A 252 19.96 4.61 -4.15
CA ALA A 252 19.59 3.81 -2.98
C ALA A 252 19.91 2.31 -3.15
N LEU A 253 19.74 1.77 -4.36
CA LEU A 253 19.99 0.35 -4.66
C LEU A 253 21.46 -0.06 -4.46
N VAL A 254 22.41 0.88 -4.48
CA VAL A 254 23.81 0.60 -4.15
C VAL A 254 23.94 0.04 -2.72
N ALA A 255 23.12 0.54 -1.78
CA ALA A 255 23.07 0.05 -0.41
C ALA A 255 22.15 -1.18 -0.29
N PHE A 256 20.92 -1.11 -0.82
CA PHE A 256 19.94 -2.19 -0.65
C PHE A 256 20.36 -3.54 -1.25
N ARG A 257 21.05 -3.55 -2.41
CA ARG A 257 21.56 -4.80 -3.00
C ARG A 257 22.57 -5.53 -2.13
N ARG A 258 23.26 -4.81 -1.22
CA ARG A 258 24.20 -5.42 -0.26
C ARG A 258 23.47 -5.96 0.96
N GLY A 259 22.37 -5.33 1.37
CA GLY A 259 21.55 -5.77 2.50
C GLY A 259 20.63 -6.95 2.16
N ALA A 260 20.34 -7.18 0.88
CA ALA A 260 19.51 -8.29 0.39
C ALA A 260 20.28 -9.60 0.13
N GLN A 261 21.60 -9.62 0.35
CA GLN A 261 22.47 -10.79 0.18
C GLN A 261 22.65 -11.58 1.47
#